data_AF-K7L906-F1
#
_entry.id   AF-K7L906-F1
#
_cell.length_a   1.000
_cell.length_b   1.000
_cell.length_c   1.000
_cell.angle_alpha   90.00
_cell.angle_beta   90.00
_cell.angle_gamma   90.00
#
_symmetry.space_group_name_H-M   'P 1'
#
loop_
_entity.id
_entity.type
_entity.pdbx_description
1 polymer ?
#
loop_
_entity_poly.entity_id
_entity_poly.type
_entity_poly.pdbx_seq_one_letter_code
_entity_poly.pdbx_strand_id
1 'polypeptide(L)'
;MNKINLVEKKKDLLKVAKEFKDLPRYERNFMISGLKGGMSKRSDSAVRRAWEEDPFTMSEEVMKMIALEVVRERLLDLHQEILYDVEHQLIDWKKLQDGFLRIEQHFISSKLSKCKILVGKNGSKIG
;
A
#
# COMPACT_ATOMS: atom_id res chain seq x y z
N MET A 1 4.66 13.47 -11.55
CA MET A 1 3.96 14.33 -10.56
C MET A 1 2.56 13.78 -10.30
N ASN A 2 2.27 13.43 -9.03
CA ASN A 2 0.98 12.88 -8.59
C ASN A 2 0.12 13.97 -7.92
N LYS A 3 -1.14 13.65 -7.58
CA LYS A 3 -2.11 14.48 -6.85
C LYS A 3 -2.56 15.75 -7.59
N ILE A 4 -2.51 15.78 -8.92
CA ILE A 4 -2.92 16.95 -9.71
C ILE A 4 -4.39 17.34 -9.54
N ASN A 5 -5.21 16.41 -9.05
CA ASN A 5 -6.62 16.68 -8.73
C ASN A 5 -6.79 17.66 -7.57
N LEU A 6 -5.81 17.78 -6.68
CA LEU A 6 -5.84 18.69 -5.53
C LEU A 6 -5.36 20.11 -5.87
N VAL A 7 -4.73 20.31 -7.03
CA VAL A 7 -4.27 21.64 -7.45
C VAL A 7 -5.42 22.39 -8.10
N GLU A 8 -5.85 23.49 -7.48
CA GLU A 8 -6.94 24.34 -7.97
C GLU A 8 -6.56 25.01 -9.30
N LYS A 9 -5.48 25.79 -9.29
CA LYS A 9 -5.00 26.52 -10.47
C LYS A 9 -4.12 25.61 -11.30
N LYS A 10 -4.70 24.96 -12.31
CA LYS A 10 -3.97 24.03 -13.20
C LYS A 10 -2.72 24.63 -13.86
N LYS A 11 -2.65 25.96 -14.02
CA LYS A 11 -1.46 26.66 -14.52
C LYS A 11 -0.24 26.49 -13.61
N ASP A 12 -0.42 26.32 -12.30
CA ASP A 12 0.69 26.14 -11.36
C ASP A 12 1.38 24.78 -11.55
N LEU A 13 0.67 23.77 -12.05
CA LEU A 13 1.28 22.49 -12.44
C LEU A 13 2.35 22.67 -13.52
N LEU A 14 2.18 23.62 -14.43
CA LEU A 14 3.17 23.91 -15.48
C LEU A 14 4.40 24.60 -14.91
N LYS A 15 4.25 25.40 -13.85
CA LYS A 15 5.39 26.01 -13.15
C LYS A 15 6.22 24.94 -12.46
N VAL A 16 5.56 24.07 -11.70
CA VAL A 16 6.22 22.93 -11.05
C VAL A 16 6.91 22.05 -12.10
N ALA A 17 6.25 21.72 -13.20
CA ALA A 17 6.88 20.92 -14.27
C ALA A 17 8.12 21.58 -14.89
N LYS A 18 8.21 22.93 -14.90
CA LYS A 18 9.41 23.65 -15.33
C LYS A 18 10.53 23.54 -14.32
N GLU A 19 10.25 23.59 -13.02
CA GLU A 19 11.26 23.41 -11.97
C GLU A 19 11.95 22.04 -12.06
N PHE A 20 11.25 21.01 -12.51
CA PHE A 20 11.82 19.68 -12.77
C PHE A 20 12.52 19.54 -14.12
N LYS A 21 12.36 20.49 -15.06
CA LYS A 21 12.88 20.37 -16.43
C LYS A 21 14.41 20.38 -16.48
N ASP A 22 15.03 21.14 -15.59
CA ASP A 22 16.49 21.34 -15.58
C ASP A 22 17.22 20.31 -14.71
N LEU A 23 16.49 19.39 -14.07
CA LEU A 23 17.09 18.32 -13.29
C LEU A 23 17.60 17.21 -14.21
N PRO A 24 18.90 16.86 -14.14
CA PRO A 24 19.42 15.73 -14.90
C PRO A 24 18.77 14.44 -14.39
N ARG A 25 18.50 13.50 -15.31
CA ARG A 25 17.90 12.14 -15.15
C ARG A 25 16.42 11.97 -15.50
N TYR A 26 15.64 13.02 -15.77
CA TYR A 26 14.24 12.85 -16.18
C TYR A 26 14.06 13.09 -17.69
N GLU A 27 13.72 12.04 -18.46
CA GLU A 27 13.43 12.17 -19.90
C GLU A 27 12.01 12.68 -20.18
N ARG A 28 11.02 12.31 -19.34
CA ARG A 28 9.61 12.66 -19.52
C ARG A 28 8.93 12.92 -18.18
N ASN A 29 8.08 13.93 -18.17
CA ASN A 29 7.27 14.31 -17.01
C ASN A 29 5.80 13.98 -17.26
N PHE A 30 5.22 13.14 -16.40
CA PHE A 30 3.79 12.81 -16.43
C PHE A 30 3.06 13.42 -15.24
N MET A 31 1.92 14.03 -15.52
CA MET A 31 0.98 14.56 -14.53
C MET A 31 -0.17 13.57 -14.36
N ILE A 32 -0.35 13.04 -13.15
CA ILE A 32 -1.39 12.04 -12.86
C ILE A 32 -2.14 12.36 -11.56
N SER A 33 -3.33 11.80 -11.41
CA SER A 33 -4.00 11.66 -10.13
C SER A 33 -4.07 10.18 -9.78
N GLY A 34 -3.36 9.73 -8.74
CA GLY A 34 -3.47 8.36 -8.27
C GLY A 34 -4.90 8.02 -7.84
N LEU A 35 -5.65 9.01 -7.35
CA LEU A 35 -7.04 8.86 -6.94
C LEU A 35 -8.03 8.87 -8.11
N LYS A 36 -7.84 9.75 -9.11
CA LYS A 36 -8.77 9.91 -10.26
C LYS A 36 -8.29 9.27 -11.56
N GLY A 37 -7.12 8.64 -11.56
CA GLY A 37 -6.45 8.13 -12.76
C GLY A 37 -5.66 9.18 -13.55
N GLY A 38 -5.29 8.82 -14.78
CA GLY A 38 -4.48 9.65 -15.69
C GLY A 38 -3.21 8.99 -16.22
N MET A 39 -3.04 7.69 -16.02
CA MET A 39 -1.85 6.95 -16.46
C MET A 39 -1.83 6.56 -17.94
N SER A 40 -2.89 6.83 -18.72
CA SER A 40 -3.03 6.32 -20.10
C SER A 40 -1.82 6.64 -21.00
N LYS A 41 -1.22 7.82 -20.86
CA LYS A 41 -0.06 8.24 -21.67
C LYS A 41 1.25 7.54 -21.34
N ARG A 42 1.34 6.84 -20.21
CA ARG A 42 2.55 6.12 -19.79
C ARG A 42 2.59 4.72 -20.38
N SER A 43 1.42 4.11 -20.61
CA SER A 43 1.29 2.76 -21.14
C SER A 43 1.87 2.62 -22.54
N ASP A 44 1.81 3.67 -23.36
CA ASP A 44 2.30 3.66 -24.75
C ASP A 44 3.82 3.48 -24.87
N SER A 45 4.57 3.74 -23.80
CA SER A 45 6.03 3.53 -23.76
C SER A 45 6.47 2.13 -23.34
N ALA A 46 5.53 1.26 -22.95
CA ALA A 46 5.89 -0.11 -22.56
C ALA A 46 6.31 -0.94 -23.78
N VAL A 47 7.41 -1.69 -23.64
CA VAL A 47 7.83 -2.65 -24.68
C VAL A 47 6.76 -3.74 -24.79
N ARG A 48 6.25 -3.96 -26.00
CA ARG A 48 5.31 -5.05 -26.28
C ARG A 48 6.06 -6.38 -26.28
N ARG A 49 5.87 -7.16 -25.22
CA ARG A 49 6.40 -8.51 -25.07
C ARG A 49 5.44 -9.37 -24.25
N ALA A 50 5.61 -10.69 -24.31
CA ALA A 50 4.89 -11.61 -23.44
C ALA A 50 5.21 -11.32 -21.98
N TRP A 51 4.23 -11.52 -21.10
CA TRP A 51 4.45 -11.48 -19.65
C TRP A 51 5.43 -12.59 -19.25
N GLU A 52 6.38 -12.28 -18.38
CA GLU A 52 7.31 -13.27 -17.81
C GLU A 52 6.66 -14.16 -16.76
N GLU A 53 5.65 -13.61 -16.08
CA GLU A 53 4.89 -14.28 -15.04
C GLU A 53 3.41 -14.32 -15.46
N ASP A 54 2.70 -15.38 -15.07
CA ASP A 54 1.27 -15.45 -15.28
C ASP A 54 0.55 -14.50 -14.32
N PRO A 55 -0.17 -13.49 -14.82
CA PRO A 55 -0.85 -12.50 -13.98
C PRO A 55 -2.00 -13.09 -13.14
N PHE A 56 -2.45 -14.31 -13.42
CA PHE A 56 -3.50 -14.99 -12.68
C PHE A 56 -2.97 -16.02 -11.68
N THR A 57 -1.65 -16.20 -11.60
CA THR A 57 -1.04 -17.09 -10.63
C THR A 57 -1.20 -16.52 -9.22
N MET A 58 -1.96 -17.24 -8.39
CA MET A 58 -2.18 -16.90 -6.98
C MET A 58 -1.59 -18.02 -6.10
N SER A 59 -0.36 -17.84 -5.64
CA SER A 59 0.28 -18.81 -4.74
C SER A 59 -0.20 -18.64 -3.29
N GLU A 60 0.04 -19.65 -2.45
CA GLU A 60 -0.28 -19.56 -1.02
C GLU A 60 0.54 -18.46 -0.33
N GLU A 61 1.77 -18.24 -0.76
CA GLU A 61 2.64 -17.17 -0.27
C GLU A 61 2.09 -15.79 -0.63
N VAL A 62 1.58 -15.61 -1.85
CA VAL A 62 0.90 -14.37 -2.27
C VAL A 62 -0.34 -14.14 -1.39
N MET A 63 -1.13 -15.18 -1.12
CA MET A 63 -2.30 -15.08 -0.24
C MET A 63 -1.91 -14.73 1.21
N LYS A 64 -0.82 -15.29 1.74
CA LYS A 64 -0.27 -14.95 3.06
C LYS A 64 0.16 -13.48 3.12
N MET A 65 0.84 -12.98 2.08
CA MET A 65 1.24 -11.58 1.99
C MET A 65 0.03 -10.65 1.91
N ILE A 66 -0.98 -10.99 1.11
CA ILE A 66 -2.24 -10.23 1.04
C ILE A 66 -2.92 -10.21 2.42
N ALA A 67 -2.99 -11.34 3.11
CA ALA A 67 -3.61 -11.41 4.43
C ALA A 67 -2.89 -10.52 5.47
N LEU A 68 -1.57 -10.43 5.41
CA LEU A 68 -0.81 -9.48 6.23
C LEU A 68 -1.17 -8.03 5.85
N GLU A 69 -1.14 -7.69 4.56
CA GLU A 69 -1.35 -6.32 4.12
C GLU A 69 -2.77 -5.81 4.42
N VAL A 70 -3.79 -6.67 4.31
CA VAL A 70 -5.18 -6.32 4.65
C VAL A 70 -5.30 -5.90 6.12
N VAL A 71 -4.66 -6.62 7.03
CA VAL A 71 -4.70 -6.25 8.47
C VAL A 71 -3.85 -5.02 8.73
N ARG A 72 -2.70 -4.86 8.05
CA ARG A 72 -1.83 -3.68 8.15
C ARG A 72 -2.54 -2.41 7.70
N GLU A 73 -3.27 -2.46 6.58
CA GLU A 73 -4.06 -1.34 6.06
C GLU A 73 -5.13 -0.91 7.05
N ARG A 74 -5.84 -1.87 7.66
CA ARG A 74 -6.85 -1.57 8.68
C ARG A 74 -6.26 -0.89 9.91
N LEU A 75 -5.01 -1.22 10.26
CA LEU A 75 -4.30 -0.61 11.38
C LEU A 75 -3.82 0.82 11.07
N LEU A 76 -3.43 1.09 9.82
CA LEU A 76 -3.00 2.41 9.35
C LEU A 76 -4.11 3.46 9.48
N ASP A 77 -5.37 3.07 9.25
CA ASP A 77 -6.54 3.93 9.44
C ASP A 77 -6.73 4.38 10.90
N LEU A 78 -6.24 3.57 11.86
CA LEU A 78 -6.39 3.86 13.27
C LEU A 78 -5.31 4.82 13.75
N HIS A 79 -4.04 4.53 13.43
CA HIS A 79 -2.90 5.26 13.98
C HIS A 79 -1.66 5.20 13.06
N GLN A 80 -1.53 6.18 12.15
CA GLN A 80 -0.43 6.25 11.18
C GLN A 80 0.98 6.23 11.83
N GLU A 81 1.15 6.86 12.99
CA GLU A 81 2.49 6.97 13.62
C GLU A 81 2.92 5.73 14.41
N ILE A 82 1.97 4.88 14.82
CA ILE A 82 2.28 3.81 15.78
C ILE A 82 3.09 2.69 15.13
N LEU A 83 2.85 2.44 13.84
CA LEU A 83 3.35 1.30 13.09
C LEU A 83 4.86 1.26 12.87
N TYR A 84 5.58 2.38 13.00
CA TYR A 84 7.02 2.37 12.75
C TYR A 84 7.83 1.48 13.70
N ASP A 85 7.35 1.25 14.94
CA ASP A 85 8.02 0.34 15.89
C ASP A 85 7.18 -0.92 16.18
N VAL A 86 6.23 -1.27 15.31
CA VAL A 86 5.40 -2.46 15.49
C VAL A 86 5.74 -3.44 14.39
N GLU A 87 6.25 -4.59 14.78
CA GLU A 87 6.47 -5.71 13.89
C GLU A 87 5.16 -6.46 13.69
N HIS A 88 4.87 -6.85 12.46
CA HIS A 88 3.67 -7.60 12.10
C HIS A 88 4.07 -8.91 11.45
N GLN A 89 3.74 -10.02 12.09
CA GLN A 89 4.15 -11.35 11.65
C GLN A 89 2.95 -12.26 11.45
N LEU A 90 3.05 -13.16 10.47
CA LEU A 90 2.17 -14.31 10.32
C LEU A 90 2.75 -15.47 11.15
N ILE A 91 1.98 -15.96 12.12
CA ILE A 91 2.38 -17.00 13.05
C ILE A 91 1.88 -18.37 12.61
N ASP A 92 0.62 -18.45 12.18
CA ASP A 92 0.02 -19.71 11.75
C ASP A 92 -0.90 -19.51 10.53
N TRP A 93 -0.93 -20.52 9.68
CA TRP A 93 -1.77 -20.58 8.50
C TRP A 93 -2.30 -22.01 8.34
N LYS A 94 -3.52 -22.23 8.81
CA LYS A 94 -4.08 -23.57 8.95
C LYS A 94 -5.39 -23.72 8.21
N LYS A 95 -5.41 -24.64 7.24
CA LYS A 95 -6.65 -25.12 6.60
C LYS A 95 -7.35 -26.07 7.57
N LEU A 96 -8.60 -25.77 7.88
CA LEU A 96 -9.45 -26.56 8.78
C LEU A 96 -10.26 -27.58 7.98
N GLN A 97 -10.79 -28.61 8.65
CA GLN A 97 -11.48 -29.73 8.01
C GLN A 97 -12.75 -29.29 7.25
N ASP A 98 -13.42 -28.24 7.70
CA ASP A 98 -14.64 -27.73 7.08
C ASP A 98 -14.37 -26.73 5.93
N GLY A 99 -13.12 -26.62 5.47
CA GLY A 99 -12.71 -25.69 4.41
C GLY A 99 -12.43 -24.25 4.88
N PHE A 100 -12.63 -23.95 6.16
CA PHE A 100 -12.20 -22.67 6.74
C PHE A 100 -10.68 -22.53 6.78
N LEU A 101 -10.21 -21.29 6.74
CA LEU A 101 -8.81 -20.95 6.91
C LEU A 101 -8.64 -20.14 8.19
N ARG A 102 -7.83 -20.64 9.11
CA ARG A 102 -7.39 -19.89 10.29
C ARG A 102 -6.05 -19.24 9.96
N ILE A 103 -6.01 -17.92 10.13
CA ILE A 103 -4.82 -17.09 9.95
C ILE A 103 -4.52 -16.46 11.29
N GLU A 104 -3.34 -16.75 11.86
CA GLU A 104 -2.90 -16.15 13.11
C GLU A 104 -1.80 -15.14 12.83
N GLN A 105 -2.02 -13.89 13.23
CA GLN A 105 -1.07 -12.79 13.02
C GLN A 105 -0.82 -12.07 14.34
N HIS A 106 0.43 -11.70 14.59
CA HIS A 106 0.83 -11.00 15.82
C HIS A 106 1.39 -9.62 15.49
N PHE A 107 1.02 -8.65 16.31
CA PHE A 107 1.64 -7.33 16.36
C PHE A 107 2.56 -7.25 17.58
N ILE A 108 3.85 -7.12 17.35
CA ILE A 108 4.88 -7.16 18.38
C ILE A 108 5.50 -5.78 18.51
N SER A 109 5.53 -5.26 19.74
CA SER A 109 6.15 -3.96 20.05
C SER A 109 6.82 -4.04 21.40
N SER A 110 8.01 -3.43 21.50
CA SER A 110 8.74 -3.30 22.77
C SER A 110 8.09 -2.30 23.73
N LYS A 111 7.22 -1.42 23.24
CA LYS A 111 6.52 -0.39 24.04
C LYS A 111 5.09 -0.80 24.35
N LEU A 112 4.80 -1.03 25.63
CA LEU A 112 3.44 -1.40 26.11
C LEU A 112 2.39 -0.33 25.78
N SER A 113 2.76 0.95 25.77
CA SER A 113 1.87 2.06 25.41
C SER A 113 1.31 1.90 23.99
N LYS A 114 2.13 1.46 23.03
CA LYS A 114 1.68 1.18 21.66
C LYS A 114 0.68 0.04 21.62
N CYS A 115 0.95 -1.06 22.33
CA CYS A 115 0.02 -2.20 22.42
C CYS A 115 -1.35 -1.76 22.96
N LYS A 116 -1.39 -0.91 24.00
CA LYS A 116 -2.65 -0.39 24.56
C LYS A 116 -3.44 0.44 23.54
N ILE A 117 -2.76 1.27 22.75
CA ILE A 117 -3.43 2.07 21.73
C ILE A 117 -3.97 1.18 20.61
N LEU A 118 -3.19 0.19 20.17
CA LEU A 118 -3.60 -0.77 19.16
C LEU A 118 -4.83 -1.59 19.58
N VAL A 119 -4.87 -2.06 20.82
CA VAL A 119 -6.01 -2.80 21.38
C VAL A 119 -7.23 -1.88 21.57
N GLY A 120 -6.99 -0.62 21.92
CA GLY A 120 -8.03 0.33 22.26
C GLY A 120 -8.69 0.03 23.61
N LYS A 121 -9.64 0.88 24.00
CA LYS A 121 -10.39 0.68 25.25
C LYS A 121 -11.22 -0.60 25.14
N ASN A 122 -11.03 -1.54 26.06
CA ASN A 122 -11.74 -2.84 26.10
C ASN A 122 -11.67 -3.65 24.79
N GLY A 123 -10.60 -3.52 24.00
CA GLY A 123 -10.47 -4.27 22.74
C GLY A 123 -11.20 -3.66 21.54
N SER A 124 -11.84 -2.48 21.69
CA SER A 124 -12.64 -1.80 20.64
C SER A 124 -11.94 -1.52 19.30
N LYS A 125 -10.64 -1.75 19.19
CA LYS A 125 -9.87 -1.55 17.95
C LYS A 125 -9.45 -2.87 17.28
N ILE A 126 -9.53 -4.00 17.99
CA ILE A 126 -9.11 -5.32 17.52
C ILE A 126 -10.24 -6.36 17.48
N GLY A 127 -11.40 -6.07 18.08
CA GLY A 127 -12.63 -6.88 18.03
C GLY A 127 -13.84 -6.02 17.77
#